data_AF-A0A3L7SI61-F1
#
_entry.id   AF-A0A3L7SI61-F1
#
_cell.length_a   1.000
_cell.length_b   1.000
_cell.length_c   1.000
_cell.angle_alpha   90.00
_cell.angle_beta   90.00
_cell.angle_gamma   90.00
#
_symmetry.space_group_name_H-M   'P 1'
#
loop_
_entity.id
_entity.type
_entity.pdbx_description
1 polymer ?
#
loop_
_entity_poly.entity_id
_entity_poly.type
_entity_poly.pdbx_seq_one_letter_code
_entity_poly.pdbx_strand_id
1 'polypeptide(L)'
;MRRQEQTGWGMVVAATGFLLLAGGMELARTATPDPPCPLEPPCALESRGEGEVCPAGPADESMPGGAMPSRLGVASCSASSCHGGPKGTNHAVSTFAATLWMERDPHARASEVLHSGRSRRMAELLGIGPAHQARRCLVCHSMADLSPTPLPDDLVADGVGCASCHGDPTAWGSEHTLDAWKGMGREERAALGYRDLSTPLDRVNDCTRCHVGDADHDVDHALIAAGHPRLVFEFAAYQKRYPRHWSPAGRAEVGTDFQARSWAVGQAATLAATARLLAARVSDQPGRVSDQPARATSALPSGRWPEFAEFDCQGCHRSIAGVAPPAVDALRPGWSAVGTPAWQPWSQAGGALLTGSSAEGDVDRGLADLRRLLERHWGPADQTRRGRVRLEARALAAAAARRAEAIEARHEVDLDDVATKIEALVAEGGPGIGSWEAAVQSVLALEAILDGGPAQLGNAESHDVDRELEDLRESLRYLPRQETPPTLRRSDFNRLRATVP
;
A
#
# COMPACT_ATOMS: atom_id res chain seq x y z
N MET A 1 22.87 -33.48 -22.78
CA MET A 1 22.55 -34.93 -22.86
C MET A 1 21.68 -35.23 -21.65
N ARG A 2 20.41 -35.63 -21.70
CA ARG A 2 19.55 -36.24 -22.73
C ARG A 2 18.23 -35.45 -22.86
N ARG A 3 17.78 -35.30 -24.11
CA ARG A 3 16.41 -34.96 -24.50
C ARG A 3 15.62 -36.25 -24.70
N GLN A 4 14.31 -36.22 -24.43
CA GLN A 4 13.26 -37.04 -25.03
C GLN A 4 11.97 -36.20 -24.88
N GLU A 5 11.54 -35.44 -25.88
CA GLU A 5 10.70 -35.85 -27.02
C GLU A 5 9.51 -36.74 -26.65
N GLN A 6 8.32 -36.11 -26.57
CA GLN A 6 7.08 -36.67 -27.10
C GLN A 6 6.24 -35.55 -27.73
N THR A 7 6.38 -35.44 -29.05
CA THR A 7 5.39 -34.82 -29.94
C THR A 7 4.34 -35.85 -30.31
N GLY A 8 3.08 -35.45 -30.31
CA GLY A 8 2.01 -36.17 -30.98
C GLY A 8 0.67 -35.99 -30.31
N TRP A 9 -0.14 -35.07 -30.83
CA TRP A 9 -1.50 -35.32 -31.34
C TRP A 9 -2.11 -33.96 -31.68
N GLY A 10 -1.92 -33.56 -32.94
CA GLY A 10 -2.64 -32.45 -33.54
C GLY A 10 -3.88 -32.95 -34.29
N MET A 11 -4.94 -32.14 -34.21
CA MET A 11 -6.06 -32.04 -35.15
C MET A 11 -6.91 -33.29 -35.42
N VAL A 12 -8.08 -33.36 -34.76
CA VAL A 12 -9.38 -33.46 -35.44
C VAL A 12 -10.42 -32.81 -34.52
N VAL A 13 -10.94 -31.63 -34.88
CA VAL A 13 -12.38 -31.26 -34.96
C VAL A 13 -12.41 -29.79 -35.42
N ALA A 14 -12.50 -29.63 -36.73
CA ALA A 14 -13.17 -28.48 -37.34
C ALA A 14 -14.57 -28.95 -37.77
N ALA A 15 -15.52 -28.01 -37.75
CA ALA A 15 -16.87 -28.06 -38.33
C ALA A 15 -18.03 -28.60 -37.47
N THR A 16 -18.63 -27.70 -36.69
CA THR A 16 -20.08 -27.37 -36.69
C THR A 16 -20.21 -26.09 -35.86
N GLY A 17 -20.68 -24.93 -36.33
CA GLY A 17 -21.63 -24.66 -37.39
C GLY A 17 -22.80 -23.87 -36.77
N PHE A 18 -22.67 -22.53 -36.75
CA PHE A 18 -23.75 -21.54 -36.87
C PHE A 18 -25.10 -21.79 -36.17
N LEU A 19 -25.44 -20.99 -35.15
CA LEU A 19 -26.69 -20.20 -35.04
C LEU A 19 -26.92 -19.70 -33.59
N LEU A 20 -27.00 -18.36 -33.46
CA LEU A 20 -27.84 -17.54 -32.55
C LEU A 20 -27.07 -16.37 -31.91
N LEU A 21 -26.80 -15.36 -32.75
CA LEU A 21 -26.62 -13.96 -32.36
C LEU A 21 -27.86 -13.21 -32.88
N ALA A 22 -28.67 -12.65 -31.99
CA ALA A 22 -29.40 -11.39 -32.17
C ALA A 22 -30.36 -11.15 -31.00
N GLY A 23 -30.12 -10.09 -30.23
CA GLY A 23 -31.11 -9.52 -29.32
C GLY A 23 -30.54 -9.13 -27.96
N GLY A 24 -30.04 -7.89 -27.83
CA GLY A 24 -29.79 -7.31 -26.51
C GLY A 24 -28.57 -6.40 -26.37
N MET A 25 -28.21 -5.61 -27.38
CA MET A 25 -27.25 -4.50 -27.21
C MET A 25 -27.76 -3.28 -27.97
N GLU A 26 -28.72 -2.58 -27.38
CA GLU A 26 -29.06 -1.21 -27.75
C GLU A 26 -29.78 -0.56 -26.56
N LEU A 27 -29.03 0.20 -25.76
CA LEU A 27 -29.44 1.36 -24.94
C LEU A 27 -28.38 1.67 -23.87
N ALA A 28 -27.19 2.11 -24.31
CA ALA A 28 -26.24 2.88 -23.49
C ALA A 28 -25.24 3.60 -24.41
N ARG A 29 -25.74 4.37 -25.38
CA ARG A 29 -24.96 5.34 -26.16
C ARG A 29 -25.70 6.67 -26.18
N THR A 30 -25.56 7.46 -25.11
CA THR A 30 -25.78 8.91 -25.11
C THR A 30 -25.10 9.53 -23.88
N ALA A 31 -23.77 9.56 -23.91
CA ALA A 31 -22.99 10.51 -23.14
C ALA A 31 -21.74 10.85 -23.97
N THR A 32 -21.82 11.95 -24.72
CA THR A 32 -20.67 12.54 -25.41
C THR A 32 -19.77 13.20 -24.36
N PRO A 33 -18.45 12.91 -24.34
CA PRO A 33 -17.51 13.69 -23.54
C PRO A 33 -17.36 15.09 -24.15
N ASP A 34 -17.34 16.12 -23.29
CA ASP A 34 -17.07 17.50 -23.69
C ASP A 34 -15.69 17.62 -24.38
N PRO A 35 -15.55 18.49 -25.39
CA PRO A 35 -14.27 18.69 -26.06
C PRO A 35 -13.26 19.37 -25.11
N PRO A 36 -11.96 19.00 -25.19
CA PRO A 36 -10.93 19.65 -24.40
C PRO A 36 -10.79 21.12 -24.76
N CYS A 37 -10.64 21.96 -23.73
CA CYS A 37 -10.35 23.38 -23.84
C CYS A 37 -9.03 23.58 -24.62
N PRO A 38 -8.97 24.46 -25.64
CA PRO A 38 -7.73 24.69 -26.38
C PRO A 38 -6.72 25.40 -25.48
N LEU A 39 -5.59 24.74 -25.23
CA LEU A 39 -4.42 25.36 -24.63
C LEU A 39 -3.85 26.38 -25.63
N GLU A 40 -3.68 27.63 -25.20
CA GLU A 40 -2.96 28.64 -25.98
C GLU A 40 -1.49 28.21 -26.18
N PRO A 41 -0.89 28.44 -27.36
CA PRO A 41 0.51 28.13 -27.57
C PRO A 41 1.41 29.09 -26.76
N PRO A 42 2.55 28.61 -26.22
CA PRO A 42 3.49 29.48 -25.53
C PRO A 42 4.06 30.54 -26.50
N CYS A 43 4.17 31.77 -26.00
CA CYS A 43 4.83 32.87 -26.70
C CYS A 43 6.24 32.47 -27.17
N ALA A 44 6.54 32.79 -28.43
CA ALA A 44 7.87 32.60 -29.00
C ALA A 44 8.90 33.46 -28.23
N LEU A 45 9.85 32.79 -27.57
CA LEU A 45 11.09 33.43 -27.14
C LEU A 45 11.93 33.69 -28.40
N GLU A 46 12.02 34.96 -28.79
CA GLU A 46 12.93 35.42 -29.82
C GLU A 46 14.37 35.04 -29.46
N SER A 47 15.03 34.30 -30.34
CA SER A 47 16.46 34.10 -30.31
C SER A 47 17.17 35.41 -30.63
N ARG A 48 17.86 35.99 -29.64
CA ARG A 48 18.97 36.92 -29.91
C ARG A 48 20.28 36.19 -29.65
N GLY A 49 21.14 36.27 -30.65
CA GLY A 49 22.39 35.53 -30.76
C GLY A 49 23.48 35.97 -29.78
N GLU A 50 24.43 35.05 -29.65
CA GLU A 50 25.88 35.23 -29.57
C GLU A 50 26.45 36.34 -28.67
N GLY A 51 27.06 35.88 -27.57
CA GLY A 51 28.38 36.34 -27.15
C GLY A 51 28.45 37.68 -26.41
N GLU A 52 28.17 37.69 -25.11
CA GLU A 52 28.80 38.65 -24.21
C GLU A 52 29.02 38.05 -22.81
N VAL A 53 30.29 37.90 -22.43
CA VAL A 53 30.72 37.49 -21.08
C VAL A 53 30.49 38.68 -20.16
N CYS A 54 29.49 38.58 -19.27
CA CYS A 54 29.28 39.58 -18.23
C CYS A 54 30.38 39.46 -17.16
N PRO A 55 31.04 40.57 -16.76
CA PRO A 55 32.05 40.53 -15.71
C PRO A 55 31.39 40.26 -14.35
N ALA A 56 32.06 39.49 -13.50
CA ALA A 56 31.65 39.24 -12.13
C ALA A 56 31.59 40.57 -11.36
N GLY A 57 30.38 41.00 -11.01
CA GLY A 57 30.16 42.07 -10.04
C GLY A 57 30.56 41.63 -8.63
N PRO A 58 30.91 42.58 -7.73
CA PRO A 58 31.31 42.25 -6.38
C PRO A 58 30.17 41.57 -5.62
N ALA A 59 30.53 40.62 -4.76
CA ALA A 59 29.59 39.90 -3.92
C ALA A 59 28.78 40.89 -3.08
N ASP A 60 27.46 40.89 -3.30
CA ASP A 60 26.52 41.60 -2.46
C ASP A 60 26.39 40.83 -1.13
N GLU A 61 26.99 41.36 -0.08
CA GLU A 61 26.91 40.85 1.30
C GLU A 61 25.54 41.10 1.98
N SER A 62 24.49 41.47 1.22
CA SER A 62 23.15 41.72 1.75
C SER A 62 22.14 40.60 1.46
N MET A 63 22.48 39.35 1.75
CA MET A 63 21.45 38.34 1.97
C MET A 63 20.98 38.42 3.43
N PRO A 64 19.69 38.67 3.70
CA PRO A 64 19.17 38.61 5.06
C PRO A 64 19.43 37.20 5.60
N GLY A 65 19.87 37.09 6.86
CA GLY A 65 20.12 35.84 7.56
C GLY A 65 18.84 35.01 7.71
N GLY A 66 18.35 34.46 6.60
CA GLY A 66 17.25 33.54 6.54
C GLY A 66 17.66 32.25 7.25
N ALA A 67 16.75 31.72 8.06
CA ALA A 67 16.88 30.39 8.62
C ALA A 67 17.38 29.44 7.51
N MET A 68 18.42 28.65 7.83
CA MET A 68 18.92 27.61 6.93
C MET A 68 17.74 26.90 6.27
N PRO A 69 17.69 26.76 4.93
CA PRO A 69 16.64 26.02 4.29
C PRO A 69 16.56 24.66 4.96
N SER A 70 15.36 24.31 5.42
CA SER A 70 15.15 23.05 6.13
C SER A 70 15.74 21.94 5.26
N ARG A 71 16.73 21.22 5.80
CA ARG A 71 17.35 20.08 5.09
C ARG A 71 16.31 19.03 4.72
N LEU A 72 15.15 19.06 5.37
CA LEU A 72 14.00 18.23 5.07
C LEU A 72 13.49 18.38 3.63
N GLY A 73 13.55 19.59 3.06
CA GLY A 73 12.99 19.88 1.74
C GLY A 73 13.69 19.15 0.60
N VAL A 74 12.95 18.78 -0.45
CA VAL A 74 13.46 18.05 -1.63
C VAL A 74 14.54 18.84 -2.36
N ALA A 75 14.48 20.17 -2.29
CA ALA A 75 15.51 21.06 -2.82
C ALA A 75 16.93 20.74 -2.30
N SER A 76 17.05 20.19 -1.08
CA SER A 76 18.33 19.79 -0.51
C SER A 76 18.95 18.56 -1.21
N CYS A 77 18.12 17.76 -1.88
CA CYS A 77 18.53 16.57 -2.63
C CYS A 77 18.61 16.83 -4.15
N SER A 78 17.77 17.72 -4.68
CA SER A 78 17.46 17.85 -6.11
C SER A 78 18.40 18.76 -6.91
N ALA A 79 19.57 19.13 -6.37
CA ALA A 79 20.58 19.81 -7.17
C ALA A 79 21.00 18.93 -8.35
N SER A 80 21.31 19.54 -9.50
CA SER A 80 21.68 18.82 -10.73
C SER A 80 22.97 18.02 -10.61
N SER A 81 23.89 18.43 -9.73
CA SER A 81 25.10 17.69 -9.36
C SER A 81 24.86 16.58 -8.33
N CYS A 82 23.66 16.51 -7.75
CA CYS A 82 23.25 15.53 -6.73
C CYS A 82 22.24 14.54 -7.33
N HIS A 83 20.97 14.61 -6.93
CA HIS A 83 19.92 13.69 -7.36
C HIS A 83 18.91 14.28 -8.36
N GLY A 84 19.08 15.55 -8.77
CA GLY A 84 18.17 16.23 -9.71
C GLY A 84 18.75 16.48 -11.10
N GLY A 85 19.76 15.69 -11.49
CA GLY A 85 20.31 15.73 -12.84
C GLY A 85 19.27 15.35 -13.91
N PRO A 86 19.55 15.64 -15.20
CA PRO A 86 18.68 15.24 -16.28
C PRO A 86 18.63 13.72 -16.40
N LYS A 87 17.44 13.19 -16.73
CA LYS A 87 17.32 11.78 -17.08
C LYS A 87 18.14 11.50 -18.34
N GLY A 88 19.07 10.55 -18.27
CA GLY A 88 19.80 10.09 -19.44
C GLY A 88 20.14 8.60 -19.33
N THR A 89 20.12 7.91 -20.46
CA THR A 89 20.27 6.45 -20.55
C THR A 89 21.61 5.93 -20.03
N ASN A 90 22.63 6.79 -19.99
CA ASN A 90 23.99 6.46 -19.53
C ASN A 90 24.31 7.00 -18.12
N HIS A 91 23.32 7.57 -17.42
CA HIS A 91 23.51 8.09 -16.07
C HIS A 91 23.01 7.07 -15.03
N ALA A 92 23.70 6.97 -13.90
CA ALA A 92 23.20 6.17 -12.79
C ALA A 92 21.86 6.76 -12.31
N VAL A 93 20.86 5.91 -12.06
CA VAL A 93 19.51 6.36 -11.64
C VAL A 93 19.56 7.31 -10.43
N SER A 94 20.52 7.11 -9.53
CA SER A 94 20.75 7.98 -8.39
C SER A 94 20.96 9.44 -8.80
N THR A 95 21.58 9.76 -9.94
CA THR A 95 21.86 11.16 -10.32
C THR A 95 20.62 11.92 -10.78
N PHE A 96 19.49 11.24 -11.06
CA PHE A 96 18.24 11.86 -11.51
C PHE A 96 17.01 11.33 -10.75
N ALA A 97 17.23 10.78 -9.55
CA ALA A 97 16.20 10.20 -8.70
C ALA A 97 15.11 11.22 -8.30
N ALA A 98 15.50 12.45 -7.93
CA ALA A 98 14.57 13.52 -7.61
C ALA A 98 13.73 13.92 -8.83
N THR A 99 14.32 13.92 -10.03
CA THR A 99 13.62 14.15 -11.29
C THR A 99 12.56 13.07 -11.55
N LEU A 100 12.89 11.79 -11.36
CA LEU A 100 11.91 10.69 -11.48
C LEU A 100 10.79 10.80 -10.45
N TRP A 101 11.13 11.15 -9.21
CA TRP A 101 10.15 11.34 -8.15
C TRP A 101 9.15 12.45 -8.54
N MET A 102 9.64 13.63 -8.92
CA MET A 102 8.78 14.74 -9.36
C MET A 102 7.88 14.36 -10.54
N GLU A 103 8.41 13.66 -11.54
CA GLU A 103 7.68 13.37 -12.77
C GLU A 103 6.68 12.21 -12.67
N ARG A 104 7.00 11.18 -11.86
CA ARG A 104 6.33 9.87 -11.95
C ARG A 104 5.77 9.39 -10.62
N ASP A 105 6.27 9.88 -9.50
CA ASP A 105 5.86 9.40 -8.19
C ASP A 105 4.57 10.08 -7.71
N PRO A 106 3.50 9.33 -7.39
CA PRO A 106 2.31 9.90 -6.76
C PRO A 106 2.59 10.61 -5.43
N HIS A 107 3.64 10.23 -4.70
CA HIS A 107 4.03 10.84 -3.43
C HIS A 107 4.39 12.33 -3.56
N ALA A 108 4.99 12.73 -4.69
CA ALA A 108 5.29 14.13 -4.99
C ALA A 108 4.05 15.02 -5.08
N ARG A 109 2.86 14.43 -5.29
CA ARG A 109 1.57 15.11 -5.40
C ARG A 109 0.65 14.82 -4.22
N ALA A 110 1.16 14.22 -3.16
CA ALA A 110 0.34 13.79 -2.03
C ALA A 110 -0.35 14.97 -1.34
N SER A 111 0.34 16.11 -1.20
CA SER A 111 -0.19 17.34 -0.58
C SER A 111 -1.30 17.99 -1.41
N GLU A 112 -1.23 17.90 -2.75
CA GLU A 112 -2.23 18.45 -3.67
C GLU A 112 -3.64 17.89 -3.40
N VAL A 113 -3.73 16.61 -3.03
CA VAL A 113 -5.00 15.94 -2.70
C VAL A 113 -5.72 16.64 -1.54
N LEU A 114 -4.99 17.28 -0.63
CA LEU A 114 -5.56 18.02 0.51
C LEU A 114 -6.30 19.31 0.09
N HIS A 115 -6.06 19.78 -1.14
CA HIS A 115 -6.81 20.88 -1.75
C HIS A 115 -8.01 20.40 -2.58
N SER A 116 -8.32 19.11 -2.62
CA SER A 116 -9.47 18.58 -3.36
C SER A 116 -10.80 18.92 -2.68
N GLY A 117 -11.91 18.88 -3.43
CA GLY A 117 -13.25 19.04 -2.86
C GLY A 117 -13.61 17.95 -1.84
N ARG A 118 -13.03 16.75 -1.95
CA ARG A 118 -13.22 15.67 -0.97
C ARG A 118 -12.57 16.02 0.36
N SER A 119 -11.32 16.47 0.33
CA SER A 119 -10.56 16.83 1.53
C SER A 119 -11.16 18.05 2.25
N ARG A 120 -11.68 19.04 1.52
CA ARG A 120 -12.43 20.16 2.13
C ARG A 120 -13.67 19.67 2.89
N ARG A 121 -14.48 18.80 2.29
CA ARG A 121 -15.65 18.21 2.95
C ARG A 121 -15.27 17.38 4.18
N MET A 122 -14.18 16.61 4.09
CA MET A 122 -13.67 15.85 5.24
C MET A 122 -13.30 16.79 6.39
N ALA A 123 -12.54 17.84 6.10
CA ALA A 123 -12.15 18.87 7.06
C ALA A 123 -13.35 19.52 7.75
N GLU A 124 -14.39 19.85 6.98
CA GLU A 124 -15.65 20.40 7.50
C GLU A 124 -16.38 19.41 8.43
N LEU A 125 -16.53 18.15 8.02
CA LEU A 125 -17.21 17.11 8.80
C LEU A 125 -16.48 16.78 10.11
N LEU A 126 -15.15 16.84 10.09
CA LEU A 126 -14.29 16.52 11.23
C LEU A 126 -14.04 17.73 12.15
N GLY A 127 -14.29 18.95 11.67
CA GLY A 127 -14.06 20.18 12.42
C GLY A 127 -12.58 20.47 12.70
N ILE A 128 -11.67 20.08 11.79
CA ILE A 128 -10.21 20.14 11.98
C ILE A 128 -9.53 21.33 11.27
N GLY A 129 -10.31 22.29 10.76
CA GLY A 129 -9.79 23.34 9.90
C GLY A 129 -9.38 22.80 8.51
N PRO A 130 -8.72 23.63 7.67
CA PRO A 130 -8.36 23.22 6.31
C PRO A 130 -7.45 21.99 6.28
N ALA A 131 -7.79 20.98 5.48
CA ALA A 131 -7.05 19.71 5.43
C ALA A 131 -5.55 19.88 5.11
N HIS A 132 -5.19 20.84 4.27
CA HIS A 132 -3.79 21.14 3.90
C HIS A 132 -2.98 21.83 5.02
N GLN A 133 -3.61 22.17 6.14
CA GLN A 133 -2.96 22.72 7.34
C GLN A 133 -3.11 21.79 8.55
N ALA A 134 -4.04 20.83 8.49
CA ALA A 134 -4.32 19.92 9.58
C ALA A 134 -3.19 18.89 9.69
N ARG A 135 -2.50 18.87 10.84
CA ARG A 135 -1.38 17.94 11.08
C ARG A 135 -1.77 16.49 10.84
N ARG A 136 -3.00 16.14 11.24
CA ARG A 136 -3.59 14.81 11.04
C ARG A 136 -3.60 14.33 9.58
N CYS A 137 -3.71 15.25 8.62
CA CYS A 137 -3.61 14.91 7.19
C CYS A 137 -2.15 14.96 6.73
N LEU A 138 -1.39 15.95 7.21
CA LEU A 138 -0.02 16.21 6.78
C LEU A 138 0.99 15.13 7.20
N VAL A 139 0.74 14.36 8.26
CA VAL A 139 1.63 13.24 8.66
C VAL A 139 1.81 12.17 7.59
N CYS A 140 0.82 11.97 6.71
CA CYS A 140 0.90 11.00 5.61
C CYS A 140 1.00 11.65 4.21
N HIS A 141 0.67 12.94 4.09
CA HIS A 141 0.59 13.68 2.82
C HIS A 141 1.69 14.75 2.67
N SER A 142 2.62 14.82 3.61
CA SER A 142 3.79 15.69 3.59
C SER A 142 4.94 15.03 4.38
N MET A 143 5.95 15.81 4.77
CA MET A 143 7.03 15.40 5.70
C MET A 143 6.76 15.82 7.16
N ALA A 144 5.52 16.15 7.52
CA ALA A 144 5.18 16.68 8.85
C ALA A 144 5.31 15.65 9.99
N ASP A 145 5.48 14.36 9.70
CA ASP A 145 5.81 13.34 10.68
C ASP A 145 7.24 13.51 11.24
N LEU A 146 8.14 14.09 10.44
CA LEU A 146 9.53 14.33 10.80
C LEU A 146 9.77 15.66 11.52
N SER A 147 8.72 16.47 11.70
CA SER A 147 8.82 17.78 12.34
C SER A 147 7.83 17.90 13.51
N PRO A 148 8.28 18.34 14.69
CA PRO A 148 7.40 18.64 15.81
C PRO A 148 6.62 19.96 15.61
N THR A 149 7.09 20.82 14.70
CA THR A 149 6.47 22.11 14.39
C THR A 149 5.81 22.08 13.00
N PRO A 150 4.80 22.92 12.74
CA PRO A 150 4.22 23.07 11.41
C PRO A 150 5.30 23.34 10.37
N LEU A 151 5.17 22.69 9.21
CA LEU A 151 6.05 22.91 8.08
C LEU A 151 5.67 24.22 7.35
N PRO A 152 6.65 24.97 6.82
CA PRO A 152 6.42 26.00 5.82
C PRO A 152 5.68 25.46 4.57
N ASP A 153 4.92 26.32 3.90
CA ASP A 153 4.07 25.95 2.76
C ASP A 153 4.85 25.31 1.59
N ASP A 154 6.10 25.73 1.35
CA ASP A 154 6.97 25.15 0.33
C ASP A 154 7.37 23.70 0.67
N LEU A 155 7.62 23.39 1.93
CA LEU A 155 7.89 22.01 2.37
C LEU A 155 6.63 21.13 2.39
N VAL A 156 5.46 21.73 2.60
CA VAL A 156 4.18 21.01 2.44
C VAL A 156 3.94 20.72 0.95
N ALA A 157 4.26 21.67 0.07
CA ALA A 157 4.09 21.51 -1.38
C ALA A 157 4.95 20.38 -1.96
N ASP A 158 6.11 20.08 -1.36
CA ASP A 158 6.93 18.91 -1.69
C ASP A 158 6.17 17.56 -1.51
N GLY A 159 5.07 17.52 -0.76
CA GLY A 159 4.33 16.29 -0.50
C GLY A 159 5.18 15.28 0.28
N VAL A 160 5.04 13.99 -0.04
CA VAL A 160 5.84 12.92 0.57
C VAL A 160 7.21 12.90 -0.14
N GLY A 161 8.15 13.67 0.41
CA GLY A 161 9.48 13.93 -0.16
C GLY A 161 10.52 12.88 0.20
N CYS A 162 11.77 13.13 -0.20
CA CYS A 162 12.89 12.19 -0.02
C CYS A 162 13.08 11.76 1.44
N ALA A 163 12.95 12.72 2.37
CA ALA A 163 13.12 12.46 3.79
C ALA A 163 12.03 11.55 4.37
N SER A 164 10.82 11.52 3.78
CA SER A 164 9.73 10.64 4.21
C SER A 164 10.11 9.16 4.11
N CYS A 165 11.06 8.78 3.24
CA CYS A 165 11.57 7.41 3.13
C CYS A 165 13.01 7.25 3.62
N HIS A 166 13.90 8.20 3.32
CA HIS A 166 15.31 8.14 3.69
C HIS A 166 15.62 8.62 5.13
N GLY A 167 14.61 9.13 5.85
CA GLY A 167 14.78 9.69 7.19
C GLY A 167 15.23 11.14 7.18
N ASP A 168 15.25 11.75 8.37
CA ASP A 168 15.59 13.16 8.55
C ASP A 168 17.05 13.42 8.14
N PRO A 169 17.30 14.21 7.07
CA PRO A 169 18.63 14.47 6.52
C PRO A 169 19.44 15.49 7.33
N THR A 170 18.94 15.97 8.47
CA THR A 170 19.63 16.97 9.29
C THR A 170 21.06 16.55 9.62
N ALA A 171 21.26 15.29 10.07
CA ALA A 171 22.57 14.77 10.42
C ALA A 171 23.27 14.04 9.25
N TRP A 172 22.58 13.15 8.52
CA TRP A 172 23.23 12.37 7.45
C TRP A 172 23.38 13.12 6.11
N GLY A 173 22.64 14.21 5.90
CA GLY A 173 22.57 14.92 4.62
C GLY A 173 23.90 15.50 4.13
N SER A 174 24.82 15.88 5.01
CA SER A 174 26.19 16.25 4.60
C SER A 174 27.13 15.06 4.60
N GLU A 175 27.02 14.20 5.61
CA GLU A 175 27.88 13.03 5.80
C GLU A 175 27.82 12.07 4.60
N HIS A 176 26.65 11.89 3.97
CA HIS A 176 26.50 10.96 2.87
C HIS A 176 27.26 11.34 1.59
N THR A 177 27.74 12.58 1.51
CA THR A 177 28.57 13.05 0.39
C THR A 177 30.06 12.74 0.57
N LEU A 178 30.48 12.37 1.79
CA LEU A 178 31.87 12.11 2.12
C LEU A 178 32.26 10.68 1.79
N ASP A 179 33.54 10.45 1.44
CA ASP A 179 34.05 9.11 1.17
C ASP A 179 33.89 8.15 2.36
N ALA A 180 33.96 8.67 3.59
CA ALA A 180 33.75 7.90 4.81
C ALA A 180 32.37 7.22 4.85
N TRP A 181 31.35 7.81 4.24
CA TRP A 181 30.01 7.22 4.16
C TRP A 181 30.01 5.83 3.52
N LYS A 182 30.84 5.62 2.49
CA LYS A 182 30.93 4.34 1.77
C LYS A 182 31.34 3.19 2.69
N GLY A 183 32.19 3.47 3.69
CA GLY A 183 32.65 2.51 4.69
C GLY A 183 31.78 2.43 5.94
N MET A 184 30.88 3.40 6.16
CA MET A 184 30.01 3.46 7.33
C MET A 184 28.99 2.32 7.34
N GLY A 185 28.86 1.62 8.47
CA GLY A 185 27.91 0.52 8.67
C GLY A 185 26.46 0.98 8.77
N ARG A 186 25.51 0.04 8.69
CA ARG A 186 24.06 0.34 8.74
C ARG A 186 23.66 1.01 10.06
N GLU A 187 24.14 0.49 11.19
CA GLU A 187 23.82 1.01 12.53
C GLU A 187 24.34 2.44 12.71
N GLU A 188 25.55 2.73 12.21
CA GLU A 188 26.15 4.07 12.27
C GLU A 188 25.35 5.06 11.42
N ARG A 189 24.92 4.67 10.21
CA ARG A 189 24.04 5.51 9.37
C ARG A 189 22.68 5.74 10.02
N ALA A 190 22.10 4.69 10.62
CA ALA A 190 20.84 4.78 11.34
C ALA A 190 20.92 5.73 12.55
N ALA A 191 22.05 5.74 13.27
CA ALA A 191 22.30 6.69 14.36
C ALA A 191 22.34 8.16 13.89
N LEU A 192 22.63 8.40 12.61
CA LEU A 192 22.51 9.72 11.96
C LEU A 192 21.11 10.02 11.41
N GLY A 193 20.12 9.16 11.67
CA GLY A 193 18.74 9.33 11.21
C GLY A 193 18.48 8.82 9.78
N TYR A 194 19.44 8.17 9.14
CA TYR A 194 19.25 7.56 7.82
C TYR A 194 18.44 6.27 7.92
N ARG A 195 17.38 6.17 7.11
CA ARG A 195 16.61 4.93 6.95
C ARG A 195 17.13 4.17 5.75
N ASP A 196 17.62 2.96 6.03
CA ASP A 196 18.02 2.03 4.99
C ASP A 196 16.78 1.45 4.31
N LEU A 197 16.82 1.31 2.98
CA LEU A 197 15.73 0.79 2.14
C LEU A 197 16.26 -0.31 1.20
N SER A 198 17.38 -0.94 1.58
CA SER A 198 18.08 -1.88 0.69
C SER A 198 17.37 -3.21 0.55
N THR A 199 16.60 -3.64 1.55
CA THR A 199 15.87 -4.93 1.52
C THR A 199 14.36 -4.73 1.34
N PRO A 200 13.62 -5.74 0.83
CA PRO A 200 12.16 -5.74 0.84
C PRO A 200 11.59 -5.49 2.24
N LEU A 201 12.17 -6.09 3.29
CA LEU A 201 11.75 -5.90 4.68
C LEU A 201 11.89 -4.44 5.15
N ASP A 202 13.03 -3.81 4.85
CA ASP A 202 13.28 -2.42 5.21
C ASP A 202 12.23 -1.50 4.58
N ARG A 203 11.95 -1.69 3.29
CA ARG A 203 10.98 -0.89 2.54
C ARG A 203 9.55 -1.04 3.06
N VAL A 204 9.09 -2.27 3.29
CA VAL A 204 7.71 -2.48 3.74
C VAL A 204 7.49 -1.90 5.14
N ASN A 205 8.47 -2.00 6.02
CA ASN A 205 8.40 -1.39 7.35
C ASN A 205 8.27 0.14 7.26
N ASP A 206 8.86 0.74 6.23
CA ASP A 206 8.71 2.16 5.94
C ASP A 206 7.30 2.50 5.39
N CYS A 207 6.87 1.78 4.35
CA CYS A 207 5.59 2.01 3.69
C CYS A 207 4.39 1.84 4.63
N THR A 208 4.45 0.86 5.54
CA THR A 208 3.33 0.50 6.43
C THR A 208 2.99 1.60 7.44
N ARG A 209 3.92 2.53 7.74
CA ARG A 209 3.64 3.69 8.61
C ARG A 209 2.43 4.48 8.10
N CYS A 210 2.38 4.79 6.80
CA CYS A 210 1.27 5.53 6.19
C CYS A 210 0.21 4.62 5.55
N HIS A 211 0.61 3.48 4.98
CA HIS A 211 -0.30 2.62 4.21
C HIS A 211 -1.04 1.57 5.04
N VAL A 212 -0.66 1.38 6.31
CA VAL A 212 -1.43 0.60 7.30
C VAL A 212 -1.81 1.52 8.47
N GLY A 213 -0.86 2.35 8.90
CA GLY A 213 -1.00 3.23 10.05
C GLY A 213 -0.18 2.73 11.23
N ASP A 214 0.22 3.67 12.07
CA ASP A 214 0.77 3.44 13.40
C ASP A 214 0.11 4.40 14.40
N ALA A 215 0.69 4.55 15.59
CA ALA A 215 0.12 5.44 16.62
C ALA A 215 0.08 6.93 16.21
N ASP A 216 0.89 7.34 15.23
CA ASP A 216 1.04 8.73 14.78
C ASP A 216 0.48 8.96 13.37
N HIS A 217 0.22 7.89 12.61
CA HIS A 217 -0.32 7.89 11.24
C HIS A 217 -1.69 7.19 11.15
N ASP A 218 -2.53 7.34 12.18
CA ASP A 218 -3.78 6.59 12.31
C ASP A 218 -4.92 7.12 11.41
N VAL A 219 -5.38 6.27 10.48
CA VAL A 219 -6.62 6.46 9.73
C VAL A 219 -7.75 5.70 10.41
N ASP A 220 -8.44 6.39 11.32
CA ASP A 220 -9.58 5.86 12.07
C ASP A 220 -10.89 5.86 11.26
N HIS A 221 -11.95 5.30 11.85
CA HIS A 221 -13.26 5.24 11.22
C HIS A 221 -13.84 6.63 10.97
N ALA A 222 -13.54 7.64 11.79
CA ALA A 222 -14.04 9.00 11.58
C ALA A 222 -13.45 9.60 10.28
N LEU A 223 -12.15 9.41 10.03
CA LEU A 223 -11.52 9.79 8.76
C LEU A 223 -12.15 9.06 7.57
N ILE A 224 -12.34 7.73 7.69
CA ILE A 224 -12.95 6.92 6.63
C ILE A 224 -14.39 7.36 6.36
N ALA A 225 -15.20 7.53 7.40
CA ALA A 225 -16.60 7.98 7.30
C ALA A 225 -16.73 9.40 6.73
N ALA A 226 -15.74 10.27 6.97
CA ALA A 226 -15.69 11.60 6.37
C ALA A 226 -15.33 11.57 4.87
N GLY A 227 -14.75 10.47 4.37
CA GLY A 227 -14.44 10.26 2.95
C GLY A 227 -12.99 9.86 2.65
N HIS A 228 -12.15 9.58 3.66
CA HIS A 228 -10.83 9.01 3.43
C HIS A 228 -10.98 7.58 2.84
N PRO A 229 -10.25 7.22 1.77
CA PRO A 229 -10.23 5.83 1.32
C PRO A 229 -9.76 4.88 2.43
N ARG A 230 -10.33 3.68 2.52
CA ARG A 230 -9.77 2.65 3.40
C ARG A 230 -8.36 2.31 2.90
N LEU A 231 -7.42 2.19 3.84
CA LEU A 231 -6.07 1.76 3.54
C LEU A 231 -6.05 0.24 3.31
N VAL A 232 -5.88 -0.16 2.05
CA VAL A 232 -5.71 -1.56 1.63
C VAL A 232 -4.36 -1.66 0.95
N PHE A 233 -3.38 -2.18 1.68
CA PHE A 233 -1.98 -2.20 1.27
C PHE A 233 -1.51 -3.61 0.93
N GLU A 234 -0.81 -3.72 -0.19
CA GLU A 234 -0.18 -4.95 -0.67
C GLU A 234 1.20 -4.58 -1.21
N PHE A 235 2.24 -5.03 -0.54
CA PHE A 235 3.57 -4.49 -0.76
C PHE A 235 4.16 -4.88 -2.13
N ALA A 236 3.94 -6.10 -2.62
CA ALA A 236 4.47 -6.55 -3.91
C ALA A 236 3.82 -5.77 -5.07
N ALA A 237 2.50 -5.62 -5.05
CA ALA A 237 1.74 -4.85 -6.03
C ALA A 237 2.12 -3.36 -6.02
N TYR A 238 2.34 -2.77 -4.84
CA TYR A 238 2.85 -1.40 -4.72
C TYR A 238 4.26 -1.30 -5.29
N GLN A 239 5.18 -2.22 -4.96
CA GLN A 239 6.54 -2.22 -5.54
C GLN A 239 6.55 -2.38 -7.05
N LYS A 240 5.59 -3.10 -7.65
CA LYS A 240 5.45 -3.25 -9.10
C LYS A 240 4.97 -1.96 -9.76
N ARG A 241 4.09 -1.21 -9.10
CA ARG A 241 3.53 0.06 -9.61
C ARG A 241 4.40 1.28 -9.33
N TYR A 242 5.25 1.20 -8.30
CA TYR A 242 6.04 2.31 -7.84
C TYR A 242 7.20 2.63 -8.79
N PRO A 243 7.39 3.90 -9.23
CA PRO A 243 8.52 4.26 -10.06
C PRO A 243 9.81 4.15 -9.28
N ARG A 244 10.65 3.17 -9.66
CA ARG A 244 11.97 2.99 -9.07
C ARG A 244 12.85 4.18 -9.42
N HIS A 245 13.22 4.95 -8.42
CA HIS A 245 14.18 6.03 -8.51
C HIS A 245 15.56 5.61 -7.97
N TRP A 246 15.82 4.30 -7.95
CA TRP A 246 17.13 3.67 -7.68
C TRP A 246 17.43 2.59 -8.72
N SER A 247 18.70 2.16 -8.79
CA SER A 247 19.11 1.08 -9.71
C SER A 247 18.81 -0.30 -9.11
N PRO A 248 18.19 -1.22 -9.87
CA PRO A 248 18.04 -2.62 -9.45
C PRO A 248 19.38 -3.37 -9.39
N ALA A 249 20.40 -2.93 -10.13
CA ALA A 249 21.64 -3.68 -10.31
C ALA A 249 22.38 -3.88 -8.98
N GLY A 250 22.70 -5.14 -8.66
CA GLY A 250 23.40 -5.51 -7.42
C GLY A 250 22.57 -5.33 -6.15
N ARG A 251 21.23 -5.26 -6.28
CA ARG A 251 20.28 -5.11 -5.16
C ARG A 251 19.35 -6.33 -5.08
N ALA A 252 18.44 -6.33 -4.11
CA ALA A 252 17.48 -7.42 -3.91
C ALA A 252 16.67 -7.72 -5.18
N GLU A 253 16.42 -6.70 -6.01
CA GLU A 253 15.66 -6.78 -7.25
C GLU A 253 16.19 -7.74 -8.30
N VAL A 254 17.48 -8.06 -8.30
CA VAL A 254 18.02 -9.03 -9.29
C VAL A 254 17.79 -10.48 -8.87
N GLY A 255 17.31 -10.71 -7.64
CA GLY A 255 16.99 -12.03 -7.14
C GLY A 255 15.90 -12.69 -7.96
N THR A 256 16.06 -13.97 -8.24
CA THR A 256 15.07 -14.80 -8.97
C THR A 256 13.83 -15.11 -8.15
N ASP A 257 13.82 -14.74 -6.87
CA ASP A 257 12.73 -14.89 -5.93
C ASP A 257 12.18 -13.52 -5.47
N PHE A 258 12.57 -12.41 -6.11
CA PHE A 258 12.30 -11.07 -5.60
C PHE A 258 10.79 -10.78 -5.41
N GLN A 259 9.94 -11.23 -6.33
CA GLN A 259 8.49 -11.04 -6.20
C GLN A 259 7.88 -11.92 -5.11
N ALA A 260 8.28 -13.20 -5.07
CA ALA A 260 7.87 -14.15 -4.04
C ALA A 260 8.26 -13.67 -2.64
N ARG A 261 9.51 -13.23 -2.48
CA ARG A 261 10.05 -12.61 -1.27
C ARG A 261 9.31 -11.33 -0.92
N SER A 262 9.10 -10.43 -1.87
CA SER A 262 8.37 -9.18 -1.64
C SER A 262 6.96 -9.46 -1.16
N TRP A 263 6.23 -10.38 -1.77
CA TRP A 263 4.89 -10.75 -1.32
C TRP A 263 4.94 -11.33 0.10
N ALA A 264 5.79 -12.33 0.35
CA ALA A 264 5.83 -13.02 1.64
C ALA A 264 6.25 -12.11 2.81
N VAL A 265 7.34 -11.36 2.63
CA VAL A 265 7.79 -10.36 3.61
C VAL A 265 6.72 -9.27 3.77
N GLY A 266 6.11 -8.85 2.67
CA GLY A 266 5.03 -7.87 2.62
C GLY A 266 3.84 -8.22 3.50
N GLN A 267 3.33 -9.45 3.36
CA GLN A 267 2.19 -9.95 4.14
C GLN A 267 2.53 -10.06 5.64
N ALA A 268 3.70 -10.59 5.98
CA ALA A 268 4.13 -10.73 7.38
C ALA A 268 4.35 -9.36 8.05
N ALA A 269 5.02 -8.42 7.38
CA ALA A 269 5.26 -7.08 7.92
C ALA A 269 3.98 -6.25 8.02
N THR A 270 3.08 -6.35 7.03
CA THR A 270 1.76 -5.72 7.08
C THR A 270 0.94 -6.25 8.24
N LEU A 271 0.93 -7.57 8.47
CA LEU A 271 0.26 -8.16 9.65
C LEU A 271 0.86 -7.65 10.96
N ALA A 272 2.19 -7.53 11.03
CA ALA A 272 2.86 -6.95 12.19
C ALA A 272 2.43 -5.50 12.44
N ALA A 273 2.40 -4.66 11.39
CA ALA A 273 1.93 -3.27 11.47
C ALA A 273 0.47 -3.18 11.92
N THR A 274 -0.43 -3.95 11.32
CA THR A 274 -1.85 -4.03 11.71
C THR A 274 -2.01 -4.40 13.19
N ALA A 275 -1.26 -5.39 13.67
CA ALA A 275 -1.31 -5.80 15.08
C ALA A 275 -0.72 -4.75 16.04
N ARG A 276 0.32 -4.00 15.62
CA ARG A 276 0.84 -2.85 16.39
C ARG A 276 -0.18 -1.72 16.47
N LEU A 277 -0.82 -1.37 15.36
CA LEU A 277 -1.86 -0.35 15.31
C LEU A 277 -3.05 -0.72 16.19
N LEU A 278 -3.50 -1.98 16.15
CA LEU A 278 -4.51 -2.50 17.06
C LEU A 278 -4.09 -2.31 18.52
N ALA A 279 -2.86 -2.68 18.89
CA ALA A 279 -2.37 -2.50 20.25
C ALA A 279 -2.32 -1.01 20.67
N ALA A 280 -2.03 -0.11 19.74
CA ALA A 280 -2.05 1.35 19.96
C ALA A 280 -3.47 1.86 20.19
N ARG A 281 -4.43 1.50 19.32
CA ARG A 281 -5.85 1.89 19.40
C ARG A 281 -6.57 1.39 20.67
N VAL A 282 -6.15 0.24 21.20
CA VAL A 282 -6.71 -0.32 22.46
C VAL A 282 -6.10 0.34 23.70
N SER A 283 -5.01 1.08 23.57
CA SER A 283 -4.36 1.72 24.72
C SER A 283 -5.11 3.00 25.13
N ASP A 284 -5.43 3.15 26.42
CA ASP A 284 -6.17 4.29 27.00
C ASP A 284 -5.36 5.61 26.99
N GLN A 285 -4.82 6.04 25.85
CA GLN A 285 -4.18 7.35 25.72
C GLN A 285 -5.22 8.38 25.28
N PRO A 286 -5.84 9.16 26.20
CA PRO A 286 -6.58 10.35 25.81
C PRO A 286 -5.60 11.35 25.18
N GLY A 287 -5.80 11.69 23.90
CA GLY A 287 -5.21 12.88 23.30
C GLY A 287 -4.02 12.70 22.34
N ARG A 288 -4.02 11.73 21.42
CA ARG A 288 -3.05 11.70 20.30
C ARG A 288 -3.69 12.16 18.99
N VAL A 289 -3.08 13.21 18.43
CA VAL A 289 -3.51 14.09 17.32
C VAL A 289 -4.94 14.62 17.43
N SER A 290 -5.30 15.15 18.60
CA SER A 290 -6.46 16.02 18.75
C SER A 290 -6.05 17.48 18.54
N ASP A 291 -6.00 17.93 17.28
CA ASP A 291 -6.10 19.37 16.97
C ASP A 291 -7.57 19.86 17.11
N GLN A 292 -8.38 19.24 17.98
CA GLN A 292 -9.78 19.65 18.17
C GLN A 292 -9.88 20.73 19.25
N PRO A 293 -10.20 22.00 18.91
CA PRO A 293 -10.93 22.85 19.84
C PRO A 293 -12.28 22.19 20.16
N ALA A 294 -12.68 22.23 21.43
CA ALA A 294 -13.83 21.55 22.04
C ALA A 294 -15.23 21.98 21.53
N ARG A 295 -15.38 22.36 20.26
CA ARG A 295 -16.61 22.96 19.70
C ARG A 295 -17.15 22.27 18.43
N ALA A 296 -16.68 21.09 18.06
CA ALA A 296 -17.35 20.30 17.03
C ALA A 296 -18.58 19.60 17.62
N THR A 297 -19.78 20.06 17.26
CA THR A 297 -21.08 19.50 17.64
C THR A 297 -21.43 18.18 16.91
N SER A 298 -20.43 17.50 16.35
CA SER A 298 -20.52 16.18 15.72
C SER A 298 -19.92 15.15 16.67
N ALA A 299 -20.78 14.33 17.26
CA ALA A 299 -20.53 13.55 18.47
C ALA A 299 -19.77 12.22 18.25
N LEU A 300 -18.55 12.24 17.73
CA LEU A 300 -17.64 11.08 17.83
C LEU A 300 -16.24 11.54 18.25
N PRO A 301 -15.87 11.40 19.54
CA PRO A 301 -14.51 11.64 19.99
C PRO A 301 -13.58 10.56 19.43
N SER A 302 -12.46 10.98 18.84
CA SER A 302 -11.30 10.12 18.55
C SER A 302 -10.82 9.42 19.83
N GLY A 303 -10.52 8.11 19.75
CA GLY A 303 -10.03 7.32 20.89
C GLY A 303 -11.08 6.50 21.67
N ARG A 304 -12.26 6.22 21.09
CA ARG A 304 -13.25 5.29 21.68
C ARG A 304 -13.05 3.89 21.13
N TRP A 305 -12.72 2.94 22.02
CA TRP A 305 -12.68 1.52 21.68
C TRP A 305 -14.06 0.85 21.77
N PRO A 306 -14.48 0.01 20.81
CA PRO A 306 -13.72 -0.46 19.65
C PRO A 306 -13.55 0.60 18.55
N GLU A 307 -12.35 0.66 17.99
CA GLU A 307 -12.09 1.44 16.77
C GLU A 307 -12.66 0.69 15.57
N PHE A 308 -13.66 1.26 14.89
CA PHE A 308 -14.38 0.55 13.83
C PHE A 308 -13.59 0.36 12.54
N ALA A 309 -12.51 1.13 12.32
CA ALA A 309 -11.57 0.89 11.22
C ALA A 309 -10.83 -0.45 11.31
N GLU A 310 -10.87 -1.12 12.48
CA GLU A 310 -10.36 -2.48 12.66
C GLU A 310 -11.21 -3.54 11.96
N PHE A 311 -12.43 -3.22 11.56
CA PHE A 311 -13.41 -4.20 11.16
C PHE A 311 -13.80 -4.07 9.68
N ASP A 312 -14.33 -5.17 9.13
CA ASP A 312 -14.94 -5.16 7.82
C ASP A 312 -16.14 -4.22 7.78
N CYS A 313 -16.03 -3.19 6.94
CA CYS A 313 -17.10 -2.22 6.70
C CYS A 313 -18.37 -2.92 6.19
N GLN A 314 -18.25 -3.98 5.38
CA GLN A 314 -19.40 -4.74 4.86
C GLN A 314 -20.12 -5.53 5.95
N GLY A 315 -19.50 -5.74 7.12
CA GLY A 315 -20.17 -6.25 8.31
C GLY A 315 -21.38 -5.41 8.74
N CYS A 316 -21.30 -4.09 8.54
CA CYS A 316 -22.27 -3.10 9.00
C CYS A 316 -22.92 -2.29 7.86
N HIS A 317 -22.16 -1.93 6.83
CA HIS A 317 -22.57 -1.11 5.69
C HIS A 317 -22.90 -1.95 4.46
N ARG A 318 -23.93 -2.80 4.59
CA ARG A 318 -24.47 -3.62 3.50
C ARG A 318 -25.93 -3.28 3.21
N SER A 319 -26.36 -3.40 1.96
CA SER A 319 -27.77 -3.33 1.59
C SER A 319 -28.58 -4.39 2.35
N ILE A 320 -29.57 -3.94 3.13
CA ILE A 320 -30.54 -4.81 3.83
C ILE A 320 -31.60 -5.34 2.85
N ALA A 321 -31.78 -4.67 1.71
CA ALA A 321 -32.76 -5.03 0.70
C ALA A 321 -32.12 -5.92 -0.39
N GLY A 322 -32.63 -7.14 -0.55
CA GLY A 322 -32.44 -7.94 -1.77
C GLY A 322 -31.57 -9.19 -1.68
N VAL A 323 -30.92 -9.47 -0.54
CA VAL A 323 -30.16 -10.71 -0.35
C VAL A 323 -30.63 -11.36 0.95
N ALA A 324 -31.25 -12.54 0.86
CA ALA A 324 -31.54 -13.34 2.03
C ALA A 324 -30.22 -13.53 2.82
N PRO A 325 -30.17 -13.24 4.13
CA PRO A 325 -28.98 -13.52 4.91
C PRO A 325 -28.64 -15.00 4.69
N PRO A 326 -27.37 -15.36 4.40
CA PRO A 326 -27.00 -16.76 4.37
C PRO A 326 -27.42 -17.37 5.71
N ALA A 327 -28.01 -18.57 5.67
CA ALA A 327 -28.33 -19.29 6.88
C ALA A 327 -27.08 -19.32 7.78
N VAL A 328 -27.26 -19.07 9.08
CA VAL A 328 -26.17 -19.09 10.08
C VAL A 328 -25.39 -20.40 10.07
N ASP A 329 -26.01 -21.49 9.62
CA ASP A 329 -25.38 -22.82 9.46
C ASP A 329 -24.53 -22.95 8.17
N ALA A 330 -24.54 -21.94 7.30
CA ALA A 330 -23.77 -21.84 6.06
C ALA A 330 -22.63 -20.80 6.12
N LEU A 331 -22.24 -20.37 7.33
CA LEU A 331 -21.06 -19.53 7.55
C LEU A 331 -19.80 -20.33 7.18
N ARG A 332 -19.45 -20.29 5.90
CA ARG A 332 -18.15 -20.74 5.39
C ARG A 332 -17.05 -19.88 6.03
N PRO A 333 -15.85 -20.43 6.27
CA PRO A 333 -14.70 -19.65 6.74
C PRO A 333 -14.58 -18.37 5.92
N GLY A 334 -14.55 -17.18 6.53
CA GLY A 334 -14.44 -15.89 5.81
C GLY A 334 -15.73 -15.07 5.71
N TRP A 335 -16.92 -15.63 5.96
CA TRP A 335 -18.14 -14.84 6.11
C TRP A 335 -18.34 -14.43 7.56
N SER A 336 -18.45 -13.12 7.82
CA SER A 336 -18.89 -12.64 9.12
C SER A 336 -20.43 -12.65 9.18
N ALA A 337 -20.97 -13.17 10.29
CA ALA A 337 -22.40 -13.13 10.54
C ALA A 337 -22.89 -11.68 10.51
N VAL A 338 -24.14 -11.45 10.10
CA VAL A 338 -24.74 -10.11 10.15
C VAL A 338 -24.63 -9.57 11.58
N GLY A 339 -24.08 -8.36 11.74
CA GLY A 339 -23.87 -7.72 13.05
C GLY A 339 -22.64 -8.19 13.83
N THR A 340 -21.82 -9.10 13.28
CA THR A 340 -20.52 -9.48 13.86
C THR A 340 -19.43 -9.26 12.81
N PRO A 341 -18.89 -8.04 12.67
CA PRO A 341 -17.94 -7.75 11.60
C PRO A 341 -16.59 -8.45 11.86
N ALA A 342 -15.97 -8.98 10.79
CA ALA A 342 -14.64 -9.60 10.87
C ALA A 342 -13.56 -8.56 11.19
N TRP A 343 -12.54 -8.96 11.93
CA TRP A 343 -11.40 -8.10 12.22
C TRP A 343 -10.41 -8.15 11.06
N GLN A 344 -10.08 -7.05 10.41
CA GLN A 344 -9.00 -6.97 9.40
C GLN A 344 -8.97 -8.17 8.40
N PRO A 345 -10.07 -8.50 7.69
CA PRO A 345 -10.11 -9.67 6.80
C PRO A 345 -8.99 -9.67 5.75
N TRP A 346 -8.55 -8.49 5.31
CA TRP A 346 -7.41 -8.31 4.42
C TRP A 346 -6.10 -8.89 4.98
N SER A 347 -5.70 -8.43 6.17
CA SER A 347 -4.47 -8.89 6.83
C SER A 347 -4.59 -10.33 7.35
N GLN A 348 -5.78 -10.74 7.80
CA GLN A 348 -6.02 -12.14 8.21
C GLN A 348 -5.82 -13.10 7.04
N ALA A 349 -6.40 -12.81 5.88
CA ALA A 349 -6.34 -13.69 4.73
C ALA A 349 -4.91 -13.84 4.18
N GLY A 350 -4.19 -12.73 4.02
CA GLY A 350 -2.80 -12.76 3.59
C GLY A 350 -1.88 -13.45 4.61
N GLY A 351 -2.06 -13.17 5.90
CA GLY A 351 -1.34 -13.83 6.99
C GLY A 351 -1.58 -15.34 7.06
N ALA A 352 -2.81 -15.80 6.87
CA ALA A 352 -3.16 -17.23 6.88
C ALA A 352 -2.54 -18.02 5.72
N LEU A 353 -2.26 -17.38 4.59
CA LEU A 353 -1.53 -18.02 3.48
C LEU A 353 -0.08 -18.33 3.88
N LEU A 354 0.55 -17.55 4.75
CA LEU A 354 1.96 -17.71 5.15
C LEU A 354 2.26 -18.76 6.24
N THR A 355 1.23 -19.34 6.85
CA THR A 355 1.39 -20.21 8.03
C THR A 355 1.70 -21.68 7.67
N GLY A 356 1.88 -22.60 8.63
CA GLY A 356 1.86 -24.03 8.30
C GLY A 356 3.18 -24.79 8.10
N SER A 357 4.29 -24.39 8.73
CA SER A 357 5.38 -25.34 9.05
C SER A 357 5.66 -25.33 10.56
N SER A 358 5.93 -26.50 11.13
CA SER A 358 5.80 -26.84 12.55
C SER A 358 6.73 -26.11 13.54
N ALA A 359 7.50 -25.09 13.11
CA ALA A 359 8.37 -24.28 13.96
C ALA A 359 7.78 -22.89 14.33
N GLU A 360 6.62 -22.49 13.79
CA GLU A 360 6.17 -21.09 13.77
C GLU A 360 4.67 -20.88 14.17
N GLY A 361 4.10 -21.75 15.00
CA GLY A 361 2.66 -21.71 15.37
C GLY A 361 2.17 -20.48 16.14
N ASP A 362 3.03 -19.49 16.41
CA ASP A 362 2.67 -18.29 17.16
C ASP A 362 1.83 -17.29 16.34
N VAL A 363 2.04 -17.21 15.02
CA VAL A 363 1.22 -16.34 14.14
C VAL A 363 -0.19 -16.91 14.00
N ASP A 364 -0.31 -18.21 13.73
CA ASP A 364 -1.60 -18.92 13.67
C ASP A 364 -2.39 -18.78 14.97
N ARG A 365 -1.70 -19.02 16.10
CA ARG A 365 -2.30 -18.91 17.43
C ARG A 365 -2.76 -17.47 17.68
N GLY A 366 -1.92 -16.47 17.43
CA GLY A 366 -2.23 -15.06 17.63
C GLY A 366 -3.40 -14.57 16.78
N LEU A 367 -3.45 -14.95 15.50
CA LEU A 367 -4.60 -14.67 14.61
C LEU A 367 -5.89 -15.31 15.17
N ALA A 368 -5.83 -16.58 15.56
CA ALA A 368 -6.99 -17.28 16.11
C ALA A 368 -7.46 -16.71 17.46
N ASP A 369 -6.53 -16.29 18.33
CA ASP A 369 -6.82 -15.65 19.61
C ASP A 369 -7.47 -14.28 19.43
N LEU A 370 -6.91 -13.41 18.58
CA LEU A 370 -7.49 -12.11 18.28
C LEU A 370 -8.86 -12.23 17.61
N ARG A 371 -9.02 -13.17 16.68
CA ARG A 371 -10.32 -13.48 16.09
C ARG A 371 -11.37 -13.82 17.15
N ARG A 372 -11.05 -14.74 18.07
CA ARG A 372 -11.94 -15.09 19.20
C ARG A 372 -12.23 -13.88 20.09
N LEU A 373 -11.28 -12.96 20.24
CA LEU A 373 -11.43 -11.76 21.07
C LEU A 373 -12.29 -10.67 20.41
N LEU A 374 -12.13 -10.46 19.11
CA LEU A 374 -12.65 -9.30 18.39
C LEU A 374 -13.96 -9.59 17.65
N GLU A 375 -14.10 -10.76 17.02
CA GLU A 375 -15.23 -11.13 16.15
C GLU A 375 -16.41 -11.68 16.95
N ARG A 376 -16.88 -10.88 17.90
CA ARG A 376 -18.07 -11.18 18.71
C ARG A 376 -18.70 -9.89 19.20
N HIS A 377 -19.90 -9.99 19.78
CA HIS A 377 -20.60 -8.85 20.36
C HIS A 377 -19.76 -8.18 21.49
N TRP A 378 -19.73 -6.85 21.48
CA TRP A 378 -19.06 -5.98 22.46
C TRP A 378 -20.08 -5.29 23.37
N GLY A 379 -19.79 -5.19 24.66
CA GLY A 379 -20.64 -4.54 25.65
C GLY A 379 -19.84 -3.80 26.74
N PRO A 380 -20.52 -3.05 27.64
CA PRO A 380 -19.88 -2.19 28.65
C PRO A 380 -18.90 -2.91 29.59
N ALA A 381 -19.08 -4.21 29.83
CA ALA A 381 -18.23 -5.03 30.70
C ALA A 381 -16.90 -5.47 30.04
N ASP A 382 -16.68 -5.17 28.75
CA ASP A 382 -15.51 -5.64 28.00
C ASP A 382 -14.20 -4.88 28.27
N GLN A 383 -14.13 -4.06 29.31
CA GLN A 383 -12.88 -3.37 29.70
C GLN A 383 -11.74 -4.36 29.98
N THR A 384 -12.02 -5.46 30.66
CA THR A 384 -11.04 -6.54 30.90
C THR A 384 -10.61 -7.22 29.60
N ARG A 385 -11.50 -7.29 28.60
CA ARG A 385 -11.21 -7.84 27.27
C ARG A 385 -10.20 -6.97 26.52
N ARG A 386 -10.27 -5.63 26.65
CA ARG A 386 -9.31 -4.70 26.04
C ARG A 386 -7.88 -5.01 26.45
N GLY A 387 -7.64 -5.25 27.74
CA GLY A 387 -6.32 -5.63 28.25
C GLY A 387 -5.77 -6.89 27.58
N ARG A 388 -6.63 -7.90 27.36
CA ARG A 388 -6.27 -9.12 26.63
C ARG A 388 -6.01 -8.86 25.14
N VAL A 389 -6.87 -8.11 24.47
CA VAL A 389 -6.67 -7.74 23.04
C VAL A 389 -5.32 -7.06 22.87
N ARG A 390 -4.97 -6.10 23.72
CA ARG A 390 -3.67 -5.42 23.67
C ARG A 390 -2.50 -6.38 23.85
N LEU A 391 -2.60 -7.35 24.75
CA LEU A 391 -1.56 -8.35 24.98
C LEU A 391 -1.39 -9.25 23.75
N GLU A 392 -2.49 -9.82 23.25
CA GLU A 392 -2.46 -10.70 22.08
C GLU A 392 -2.03 -9.96 20.80
N ALA A 393 -2.42 -8.70 20.64
CA ALA A 393 -2.00 -7.85 19.52
C ALA A 393 -0.48 -7.60 19.54
N ARG A 394 0.10 -7.32 20.72
CA ARG A 394 1.56 -7.20 20.86
C ARG A 394 2.28 -8.53 20.59
N ALA A 395 1.73 -9.64 21.06
CA ALA A 395 2.30 -10.97 20.81
C ALA A 395 2.28 -11.30 19.31
N LEU A 396 1.15 -11.09 18.63
CA LEU A 396 1.03 -11.29 17.18
C LEU A 396 1.95 -10.35 16.41
N ALA A 397 2.03 -9.07 16.79
CA ALA A 397 2.95 -8.12 16.16
C ALA A 397 4.41 -8.61 16.23
N ALA A 398 4.84 -9.10 17.38
CA ALA A 398 6.19 -9.64 17.56
C ALA A 398 6.40 -10.94 16.77
N ALA A 399 5.42 -11.84 16.75
CA ALA A 399 5.49 -13.08 15.99
C ALA A 399 5.55 -12.84 14.48
N ALA A 400 4.69 -11.95 13.96
CA ALA A 400 4.66 -11.59 12.55
C ALA A 400 5.93 -10.83 12.11
N ALA A 401 6.49 -9.97 12.97
CA ALA A 401 7.77 -9.31 12.71
C ALA A 401 8.93 -10.32 12.61
N ARG A 402 9.04 -11.25 13.57
CA ARG A 402 10.04 -12.33 13.51
C ARG A 402 9.85 -13.21 12.27
N ARG A 403 8.60 -13.45 11.85
CA ARG A 403 8.31 -14.18 10.61
C ARG A 403 8.81 -13.42 9.39
N ALA A 404 8.59 -12.11 9.32
CA ALA A 404 9.08 -11.26 8.23
C ALA A 404 10.62 -11.28 8.17
N GLU A 405 11.30 -11.14 9.32
CA GLU A 405 12.75 -11.27 9.44
C GLU A 405 13.26 -12.65 9.01
N ALA A 406 12.58 -13.72 9.45
CA ALA A 406 12.95 -15.09 9.10
C ALA A 406 12.78 -15.38 7.60
N ILE A 407 11.76 -14.83 6.94
CA ILE A 407 11.56 -14.93 5.49
C ILE A 407 12.66 -14.14 4.76
N GLU A 408 12.92 -12.90 5.17
CA GLU A 408 13.95 -12.05 4.56
C GLU A 408 15.35 -12.68 4.68
N ALA A 409 15.64 -13.37 5.79
CA ALA A 409 16.92 -14.05 6.01
C ALA A 409 17.09 -15.34 5.20
N ARG A 410 16.05 -15.86 4.53
CA ARG A 410 16.17 -17.06 3.70
C ARG A 410 17.06 -16.81 2.50
N HIS A 411 17.87 -17.80 2.14
CA HIS A 411 18.65 -17.77 0.89
C HIS A 411 17.74 -17.63 -0.34
N GLU A 412 16.61 -18.33 -0.33
CA GLU A 412 15.62 -18.33 -1.39
C GLU A 412 14.22 -18.44 -0.77
N VAL A 413 13.24 -17.76 -1.36
CA VAL A 413 11.83 -17.82 -0.98
C VAL A 413 11.02 -18.40 -2.13
N ASP A 414 10.59 -19.65 -1.98
CA ASP A 414 9.51 -20.22 -2.78
C ASP A 414 8.15 -20.08 -2.06
N LEU A 415 7.08 -20.29 -2.81
CA LEU A 415 5.70 -20.15 -2.35
C LEU A 415 4.90 -21.44 -2.60
N ASP A 416 5.57 -22.60 -2.63
CA ASP A 416 4.93 -23.89 -2.96
C ASP A 416 3.88 -24.29 -1.90
N ASP A 417 4.19 -24.05 -0.62
CA ASP A 417 3.25 -24.24 0.49
C ASP A 417 2.02 -23.33 0.34
N VAL A 418 2.22 -22.11 -0.17
CA VAL A 418 1.14 -21.14 -0.41
C VAL A 418 0.27 -21.59 -1.58
N ALA A 419 0.88 -22.05 -2.68
CA ALA A 419 0.17 -22.62 -3.82
C ALA A 419 -0.72 -23.80 -3.39
N THR A 420 -0.15 -24.73 -2.61
CA THR A 420 -0.85 -25.90 -2.04
C THR A 420 -2.05 -25.48 -1.19
N LYS A 421 -1.91 -24.42 -0.39
CA LYS A 421 -3.03 -23.88 0.39
C LYS A 421 -4.11 -23.26 -0.47
N ILE A 422 -3.75 -22.49 -1.48
CA ILE A 422 -4.72 -21.89 -2.40
C ILE A 422 -5.51 -22.99 -3.11
N GLU A 423 -4.85 -24.06 -3.54
CA GLU A 423 -5.51 -25.26 -4.08
C GLU A 423 -6.50 -25.87 -3.10
N ALA A 424 -6.11 -26.06 -1.84
CA ALA A 424 -6.99 -26.56 -0.79
C ALA A 424 -8.19 -25.62 -0.52
N LEU A 425 -8.01 -24.30 -0.62
CA LEU A 425 -9.08 -23.31 -0.48
C LEU A 425 -10.09 -23.39 -1.63
N VAL A 426 -9.68 -23.75 -2.86
CA VAL A 426 -10.56 -23.83 -4.02
C VAL A 426 -11.17 -25.21 -4.26
N ALA A 427 -10.52 -26.29 -3.81
CA ALA A 427 -10.90 -27.69 -4.04
C ALA A 427 -12.31 -28.08 -3.57
N GLU A 428 -13.07 -28.84 -4.37
CA GLU A 428 -14.41 -29.31 -4.00
C GLU A 428 -14.42 -29.99 -2.61
N GLY A 429 -15.33 -29.55 -1.72
CA GLY A 429 -15.37 -30.01 -0.32
C GLY A 429 -14.39 -29.34 0.65
N GLY A 430 -13.41 -28.57 0.14
CA GLY A 430 -12.53 -27.72 0.95
C GLY A 430 -13.24 -26.50 1.55
N PRO A 431 -12.61 -25.80 2.52
CA PRO A 431 -13.21 -24.68 3.26
C PRO A 431 -13.76 -23.54 2.37
N GLY A 432 -13.24 -23.40 1.14
CA GLY A 432 -13.63 -22.31 0.25
C GLY A 432 -12.84 -21.03 0.53
N ILE A 433 -12.76 -20.15 -0.47
CA ILE A 433 -12.08 -18.84 -0.36
C ILE A 433 -12.75 -17.86 0.60
N GLY A 434 -14.04 -18.02 0.88
CA GLY A 434 -14.61 -17.44 2.10
C GLY A 434 -14.92 -15.95 2.11
N SER A 435 -14.13 -15.08 1.48
CA SER A 435 -14.40 -13.64 1.37
C SER A 435 -13.79 -13.05 0.10
N TRP A 436 -14.16 -11.80 -0.23
CA TRP A 436 -13.53 -11.07 -1.34
C TRP A 436 -12.05 -10.81 -1.05
N GLU A 437 -11.71 -10.40 0.18
CA GLU A 437 -10.32 -10.17 0.60
C GLU A 437 -9.47 -11.43 0.45
N ALA A 438 -9.99 -12.59 0.87
CA ALA A 438 -9.28 -13.84 0.72
C ALA A 438 -9.12 -14.26 -0.75
N ALA A 439 -10.09 -13.93 -1.61
CA ALA A 439 -9.97 -14.16 -3.04
C ALA A 439 -8.86 -13.30 -3.63
N VAL A 440 -8.88 -12.00 -3.35
CA VAL A 440 -7.88 -11.05 -3.81
C VAL A 440 -6.49 -11.43 -3.30
N GLN A 441 -6.35 -11.78 -2.02
CA GLN A 441 -5.08 -12.25 -1.45
C GLN A 441 -4.59 -13.53 -2.13
N SER A 442 -5.50 -14.44 -2.52
CA SER A 442 -5.14 -15.62 -3.30
C SER A 442 -4.63 -15.25 -4.70
N VAL A 443 -5.27 -14.29 -5.39
CA VAL A 443 -4.80 -13.81 -6.70
C VAL A 443 -3.43 -13.15 -6.60
N LEU A 444 -3.22 -12.31 -5.59
CA LEU A 444 -1.94 -11.63 -5.35
C LEU A 444 -0.82 -12.62 -5.05
N ALA A 445 -1.12 -13.66 -4.28
CA ALA A 445 -0.18 -14.76 -4.03
C ALA A 445 0.17 -15.53 -5.31
N LEU A 446 -0.83 -15.85 -6.15
CA LEU A 446 -0.60 -16.50 -7.45
C LEU A 446 0.23 -15.62 -8.38
N GLU A 447 -0.03 -14.31 -8.44
CA GLU A 447 0.83 -13.37 -9.18
C GLU A 447 2.27 -13.43 -8.67
N ALA A 448 2.49 -13.43 -7.36
CA ALA A 448 3.84 -13.52 -6.79
C ALA A 448 4.53 -14.88 -7.06
N ILE A 449 3.76 -15.97 -7.10
CA ILE A 449 4.25 -17.31 -7.48
C ILE A 449 4.70 -17.31 -8.96
N LEU A 450 3.90 -16.74 -9.85
CA LEU A 450 4.11 -16.79 -11.30
C LEU A 450 5.16 -15.77 -11.78
N ASP A 451 5.17 -14.57 -11.18
CA ASP A 451 6.09 -13.49 -11.50
C ASP A 451 7.45 -13.62 -10.78
N GLY A 452 7.67 -14.68 -9.99
CA GLY A 452 8.71 -14.86 -8.95
C GLY A 452 10.11 -14.30 -9.22
N GLY A 453 10.47 -14.11 -10.49
CA GLY A 453 11.72 -13.54 -10.99
C GLY A 453 12.06 -12.09 -10.59
N PRO A 454 13.14 -11.54 -11.21
CA PRO A 454 13.66 -10.23 -10.84
C PRO A 454 12.65 -9.10 -11.09
N ALA A 455 12.85 -7.97 -10.42
CA ALA A 455 12.04 -6.79 -10.66
C ALA A 455 12.12 -6.38 -12.13
N GLN A 456 10.98 -6.38 -12.83
CA GLN A 456 10.90 -5.94 -14.21
C GLN A 456 10.95 -4.40 -14.27
N LEU A 457 11.76 -3.85 -15.18
CA LEU A 457 11.79 -2.42 -15.49
C LEU A 457 10.83 -2.14 -16.67
N GLY A 458 9.76 -1.38 -16.42
CA GLY A 458 8.80 -1.00 -17.45
C GLY A 458 7.63 -1.98 -17.64
N ASN A 459 6.67 -1.61 -18.49
CA ASN A 459 5.51 -2.44 -18.81
C ASN A 459 5.99 -3.67 -19.58
N ALA A 460 6.02 -4.83 -18.94
CA ALA A 460 6.31 -6.09 -19.62
C ALA A 460 5.19 -6.48 -20.59
N GLU A 461 5.56 -7.22 -21.64
CA GLU A 461 4.60 -7.86 -22.54
C GLU A 461 3.81 -8.93 -21.76
N SER A 462 2.49 -8.86 -21.87
CA SER A 462 1.56 -9.81 -21.24
C SER A 462 1.68 -11.19 -21.89
N HIS A 463 1.99 -12.20 -21.09
CA HIS A 463 1.92 -13.62 -21.45
C HIS A 463 0.48 -14.16 -21.30
N ASP A 464 0.20 -15.36 -21.81
CA ASP A 464 -1.12 -16.00 -21.67
C ASP A 464 -1.54 -16.20 -20.21
N VAL A 465 -0.57 -16.49 -19.33
CA VAL A 465 -0.78 -16.56 -17.87
C VAL A 465 -1.20 -15.20 -17.28
N ASP A 466 -0.68 -14.10 -17.82
CA ASP A 466 -1.09 -12.75 -17.40
C ASP A 466 -2.54 -12.45 -17.78
N ARG A 467 -3.02 -13.03 -18.88
CA ARG A 467 -4.42 -12.89 -19.34
C ARG A 467 -5.39 -13.60 -18.40
N GLU A 468 -5.06 -14.81 -17.97
CA GLU A 468 -5.89 -15.60 -17.05
C GLU A 468 -5.91 -14.99 -15.63
N LEU A 469 -4.77 -14.49 -15.16
CA LEU A 469 -4.71 -13.68 -13.94
C LEU A 469 -5.51 -12.39 -14.08
N GLU A 470 -5.48 -11.74 -15.25
CA GLU A 470 -6.29 -10.54 -15.47
C GLU A 470 -7.78 -10.85 -15.49
N ASP A 471 -8.22 -11.95 -16.11
CA ASP A 471 -9.63 -12.38 -16.05
C ASP A 471 -10.07 -12.65 -14.59
N LEU A 472 -9.19 -13.26 -13.79
CA LEU A 472 -9.42 -13.46 -12.36
C LEU A 472 -9.50 -12.11 -11.61
N ARG A 473 -8.65 -11.13 -11.92
CA ARG A 473 -8.73 -9.78 -11.36
C ARG A 473 -9.99 -9.03 -11.79
N GLU A 474 -10.37 -9.10 -13.06
CA GLU A 474 -11.58 -8.48 -13.60
C GLU A 474 -12.83 -9.04 -12.92
N SER A 475 -12.86 -10.35 -12.63
CA SER A 475 -13.93 -10.98 -11.85
C SER A 475 -14.07 -10.43 -10.42
N LEU A 476 -13.00 -9.81 -9.91
CA LEU A 476 -12.93 -9.21 -8.57
C LEU A 476 -13.17 -7.69 -8.59
N ARG A 477 -13.36 -7.07 -9.76
CA ARG A 477 -13.61 -5.62 -9.86
C ARG A 477 -15.05 -5.25 -9.52
N TYR A 478 -15.21 -4.08 -8.90
CA TYR A 478 -16.49 -3.49 -8.55
C TYR A 478 -17.06 -2.65 -9.68
N LEU A 479 -18.39 -2.63 -9.84
CA LEU A 479 -19.06 -1.57 -10.58
C LEU A 479 -18.97 -0.25 -9.77
N PRO A 480 -18.68 0.90 -10.40
CA PRO A 480 -18.66 2.18 -9.70
C PRO A 480 -20.00 2.42 -8.97
N ARG A 481 -19.93 2.75 -7.66
CA ARG A 481 -21.07 3.03 -6.76
C ARG A 481 -21.87 1.80 -6.27
N GLN A 482 -21.41 0.58 -6.50
CA GLN A 482 -21.97 -0.60 -5.82
C GLN A 482 -21.12 -0.94 -4.59
N GLU A 483 -21.79 -1.32 -3.49
CA GLU A 483 -21.15 -1.99 -2.36
C GLU A 483 -20.54 -3.32 -2.85
N THR A 484 -19.52 -3.84 -2.15
CA THR A 484 -18.91 -5.14 -2.41
C THR A 484 -20.01 -6.18 -2.68
N PRO A 485 -19.98 -6.95 -3.78
CA PRO A 485 -21.01 -7.95 -4.01
C PRO A 485 -21.03 -8.88 -2.80
N PRO A 486 -22.20 -9.12 -2.19
CA PRO A 486 -22.28 -9.88 -0.95
C PRO A 486 -21.82 -11.32 -1.14
N THR A 487 -21.70 -11.81 -2.39
CA THR A 487 -21.23 -13.16 -2.69
C THR A 487 -20.16 -13.13 -3.77
N LEU A 488 -18.98 -13.69 -3.47
CA LEU A 488 -18.09 -14.22 -4.50
C LEU A 488 -18.57 -15.64 -4.84
N ARG A 489 -18.99 -15.86 -6.09
CA ARG A 489 -19.37 -17.21 -6.52
C ARG A 489 -18.11 -18.06 -6.64
N ARG A 490 -17.97 -19.03 -5.73
CA ARG A 490 -16.88 -20.02 -5.75
C ARG A 490 -16.72 -20.69 -7.12
N SER A 491 -17.83 -20.97 -7.81
CA SER A 491 -17.80 -21.54 -9.17
C SER A 491 -17.10 -20.65 -10.18
N ASP A 492 -17.22 -19.33 -10.04
CA ASP A 492 -16.63 -18.37 -10.96
C ASP A 492 -15.14 -18.25 -10.71
N PHE A 493 -14.74 -18.14 -9.43
CA PHE A 493 -13.33 -18.19 -9.05
C PHE A 493 -12.67 -19.52 -9.44
N ASN A 494 -13.30 -20.67 -9.15
CA ASN A 494 -12.75 -22.00 -9.47
C ASN A 494 -12.51 -22.16 -10.97
N ARG A 495 -13.45 -21.73 -11.81
CA ARG A 495 -13.35 -21.80 -13.27
C ARG A 495 -12.16 -20.98 -13.79
N LEU A 496 -11.96 -19.77 -13.28
CA LEU A 496 -10.85 -18.90 -13.68
C LEU A 496 -9.52 -19.35 -13.07
N ARG A 497 -9.51 -19.86 -11.83
CA ARG A 497 -8.29 -20.42 -11.22
C ARG A 497 -7.80 -21.67 -11.94
N ALA A 498 -8.70 -22.50 -12.47
CA ALA A 498 -8.33 -23.73 -13.18
C ALA A 498 -7.64 -23.49 -14.52
N THR A 499 -7.70 -22.27 -15.07
CA THR A 499 -6.95 -21.91 -16.27
C THR A 499 -5.51 -21.53 -15.93
N VAL A 500 -5.30 -20.89 -14.78
CA VAL A 500 -3.96 -20.52 -14.27
C VAL A 500 -3.13 -21.78 -13.98
N PRO A 501 -1.96 -21.97 -14.66
CA PRO A 501 -1.16 -23.19 -14.59
C PRO A 501 -0.57 -23.51 -13.22
#